data_AF-A0A0L0C425-F1
#
_entry.id   AF-A0A0L0C425-F1
#
_cell.length_a   1.000
_cell.length_b   1.000
_cell.length_c   1.000
_cell.angle_alpha   90.00
_cell.angle_beta   90.00
_cell.angle_gamma   90.00
#
_symmetry.space_group_name_H-M   'P 1'
#
loop_
_entity.id
_entity.type
_entity.pdbx_description
1 polymer ?
#
loop_
_entity_poly.entity_id
_entity_poly.type
_entity_poly.pdbx_seq_one_letter_code
_entity_poly.pdbx_strand_id
1 'polypeptide(L)'
;MWFKLNSIILFVILIRSAFTKSFDNSNDSSLNELLPQQKLLHYVGRNFLHLAEEYAIKYADISRAILKDKTLLSEHTPEVENFKNKLIKFLENYENQKSLSQNMNIMEIFANTTEYYYKLPEENHTMETRFILKLLNKYNYKEIEKDIAKDFEPFIENFEKLFEEYEGNWDRTLMDWYEKFKTLKEFEHKLEAFSEFMELV
;
A
#
# COMPACT_ATOMS: atom_id res chain seq x y z
N MET A 1 -6.32 14.65 -9.37
CA MET A 1 -6.16 13.39 -8.62
C MET A 1 -4.71 12.88 -8.72
N TRP A 2 -3.73 13.75 -8.46
CA TRP A 2 -2.28 13.46 -8.45
C TRP A 2 -1.75 13.46 -6.99
N PHE A 3 -2.66 13.61 -6.02
CA PHE A 3 -2.39 13.81 -4.59
C PHE A 3 -2.49 12.54 -3.73
N LYS A 4 -3.02 11.42 -4.26
CA LYS A 4 -3.38 10.21 -3.49
C LYS A 4 -2.20 9.30 -3.06
N LEU A 5 -1.01 9.47 -3.64
CA LEU A 5 0.17 8.61 -3.41
C LEU A 5 1.26 9.26 -2.55
N ASN A 6 1.35 10.60 -2.56
CA ASN A 6 2.28 11.33 -1.70
C ASN A 6 2.00 11.11 -0.21
N SER A 7 0.73 10.90 0.17
CA SER A 7 0.33 10.62 1.54
C SER A 7 0.83 9.25 2.02
N ILE A 8 0.77 8.22 1.18
CA ILE A 8 1.32 6.88 1.49
C ILE A 8 2.84 6.94 1.68
N ILE A 9 3.53 7.75 0.87
CA ILE A 9 5.00 7.96 0.97
C ILE A 9 5.35 8.71 2.25
N LEU A 10 4.60 9.76 2.61
CA LEU A 10 4.75 10.49 3.88
C LEU A 10 4.52 9.56 5.07
N PHE A 11 3.44 8.77 5.07
CA PHE A 11 3.16 7.77 6.10
C PHE A 11 4.32 6.78 6.28
N VAL A 12 4.94 6.34 5.19
CA VAL A 12 6.06 5.38 5.22
C VAL A 12 7.35 6.02 5.71
N ILE A 13 7.63 7.28 5.35
CA ILE A 13 8.76 8.03 5.89
C ILE A 13 8.59 8.22 7.40
N LEU A 14 7.37 8.50 7.86
CA LEU A 14 7.03 8.70 9.26
C LEU A 14 7.10 7.40 10.08
N ILE A 15 6.59 6.29 9.54
CA ILE A 15 6.83 4.93 10.07
C ILE A 15 8.34 4.68 10.16
N ARG A 16 9.12 5.00 9.13
CA ARG A 16 10.58 4.79 9.16
C ARG A 16 11.27 5.63 10.23
N SER A 17 10.92 6.90 10.41
CA SER A 17 11.48 7.74 11.48
C SER A 17 11.05 7.29 12.87
N ALA A 18 9.81 6.80 13.02
CA ALA A 18 9.28 6.30 14.29
C ALA A 18 9.88 4.93 14.68
N PHE A 19 10.22 4.08 13.71
CA PHE A 19 10.48 2.65 13.97
C PHE A 19 11.86 2.10 13.55
N THR A 20 12.77 2.89 12.95
CA THR A 20 14.12 2.41 12.58
C THR A 20 15.02 2.02 13.76
N LYS A 21 14.58 2.22 15.01
CA LYS A 21 15.29 1.76 16.22
C LYS A 21 14.62 0.61 16.98
N SER A 22 13.35 0.28 16.74
CA SER A 22 12.59 -0.60 17.64
C SER A 22 12.38 -2.04 17.13
N PHE A 23 12.35 -2.28 15.82
CA PHE A 23 11.98 -3.61 15.30
C PHE A 23 13.11 -4.65 15.23
N ASP A 24 14.38 -4.24 15.21
CA ASP A 24 15.49 -5.19 15.09
C ASP A 24 15.82 -5.95 16.40
N ASN A 25 15.22 -5.60 17.55
CA ASN A 25 15.63 -6.13 18.86
C ASN A 25 14.52 -6.49 19.86
N SER A 26 13.23 -6.36 19.54
CA SER A 26 12.20 -6.74 20.50
C SER A 26 11.83 -8.22 20.38
N ASN A 27 12.39 -9.05 21.26
CA ASN A 27 11.68 -10.25 21.71
C ASN A 27 10.23 -9.85 22.07
N ASP A 28 9.23 -10.61 21.62
CA ASP A 28 7.78 -10.45 21.86
C ASP A 28 7.38 -10.33 23.37
N SER A 29 8.34 -10.33 24.30
CA SER A 29 8.16 -10.46 25.74
C SER A 29 7.90 -9.18 26.53
N SER A 30 7.76 -7.99 25.93
CA SER A 30 7.42 -6.77 26.71
C SER A 30 6.37 -5.83 26.08
N LEU A 31 5.49 -6.34 25.21
CA LEU A 31 4.35 -5.56 24.69
C LEU A 31 3.52 -4.91 25.81
N ASN A 32 3.41 -5.56 26.97
CA ASN A 32 2.65 -5.06 28.13
C ASN A 32 3.31 -3.85 28.83
N GLU A 33 4.60 -3.61 28.63
CA GLU A 33 5.36 -2.51 29.26
C GLU A 33 5.38 -1.23 28.41
N LEU A 34 4.91 -1.31 27.16
CA LEU A 34 4.84 -0.16 26.26
C LEU A 34 3.76 0.83 26.68
N LEU A 35 4.04 2.11 26.47
CA LEU A 35 3.02 3.17 26.57
C LEU A 35 1.91 2.92 25.55
N PRO A 36 0.67 3.36 25.83
CA PRO A 36 -0.45 3.25 24.90
C PRO A 36 -0.14 3.69 23.47
N GLN A 37 0.53 4.85 23.30
CA GLN A 37 0.97 5.37 22.00
C GLN A 37 1.89 4.37 21.28
N GLN A 38 2.84 3.78 22.01
CA GLN A 38 3.80 2.83 21.46
C GLN A 38 3.17 1.50 21.06
N LYS A 39 2.15 1.04 21.79
CA LYS A 39 1.38 -0.16 21.43
C LYS A 39 0.59 0.05 20.14
N LEU A 40 -0.06 1.21 20.01
CA LEU A 40 -0.83 1.58 18.82
C LEU A 40 0.10 1.75 17.61
N LEU A 41 1.23 2.44 17.81
CA LEU A 41 2.31 2.57 16.84
C LEU A 41 2.85 1.20 16.39
N HIS A 42 3.16 0.29 17.33
CA HIS A 42 3.63 -1.05 17.01
C HIS A 42 2.57 -1.87 16.23
N TYR A 43 1.30 -1.76 16.61
CA TYR A 43 0.20 -2.38 15.89
C TYR A 43 0.10 -1.85 14.45
N VAL A 44 0.10 -0.53 14.26
CA VAL A 44 0.07 0.11 12.94
C VAL A 44 1.27 -0.33 12.11
N GLY A 45 2.48 -0.18 12.63
CA GLY A 45 3.72 -0.54 11.94
C GLY A 45 3.74 -2.02 11.51
N ARG A 46 3.49 -2.95 12.43
CA ARG A 46 3.58 -4.39 12.14
C ARG A 46 2.53 -4.85 11.14
N ASN A 47 1.26 -4.54 11.39
CA ASN A 47 0.16 -5.07 10.58
C ASN A 47 0.10 -4.40 9.20
N PHE A 48 0.37 -3.09 9.15
CA PHE A 48 0.40 -2.38 7.87
C PHE A 48 1.58 -2.82 6.99
N LEU A 49 2.76 -3.00 7.57
CA LEU A 49 3.92 -3.52 6.82
C LEU A 49 3.70 -4.96 6.34
N HIS A 50 3.03 -5.79 7.14
CA HIS A 50 2.68 -7.15 6.74
C HIS A 50 1.72 -7.16 5.53
N LEU A 51 0.65 -6.36 5.58
CA LEU A 51 -0.26 -6.19 4.43
C LEU A 51 0.52 -5.73 3.18
N ALA A 52 1.36 -4.71 3.32
CA ALA A 52 2.19 -4.22 2.21
C ALA A 52 3.09 -5.31 1.61
N GLU A 53 3.70 -6.16 2.44
CA GLU A 53 4.54 -7.27 1.99
C GLU A 53 3.72 -8.32 1.22
N GLU A 54 2.58 -8.76 1.76
CA GLU A 54 1.70 -9.73 1.10
C GLU A 54 1.27 -9.25 -0.29
N TYR A 55 0.94 -7.96 -0.42
CA TYR A 55 0.50 -7.39 -1.69
C TYR A 55 1.65 -7.15 -2.67
N ALA A 56 2.84 -6.78 -2.18
CA ALA A 56 4.04 -6.71 -3.02
C ALA A 56 4.37 -8.08 -3.65
N ILE A 57 4.23 -9.18 -2.88
CA ILE A 57 4.39 -10.55 -3.38
C ILE A 57 3.36 -10.85 -4.50
N LYS A 58 2.07 -10.59 -4.24
CA LYS A 58 1.02 -10.83 -5.24
C LYS A 58 1.25 -10.04 -6.54
N TYR A 59 1.68 -8.79 -6.43
CA TYR A 59 2.03 -7.95 -7.58
C TYR A 59 3.26 -8.44 -8.35
N ALA A 60 4.30 -8.92 -7.63
CA ALA A 60 5.46 -9.56 -8.25
C ALA A 60 5.05 -10.80 -9.04
N ASP A 61 4.19 -11.64 -8.49
CA ASP A 61 3.74 -12.87 -9.16
C ASP A 61 2.91 -12.58 -10.41
N ILE A 62 1.99 -11.62 -10.37
CA ILE A 62 1.27 -11.16 -11.56
C ILE A 62 2.24 -10.60 -12.60
N SER A 63 3.16 -9.73 -12.19
CA SER A 63 4.11 -9.10 -13.13
C SER A 63 4.94 -10.15 -13.85
N ARG A 64 5.44 -11.16 -13.13
CA ARG A 64 6.15 -12.30 -13.71
C ARG A 64 5.28 -13.11 -14.67
N ALA A 65 4.00 -13.31 -14.32
CA ALA A 65 3.07 -14.06 -15.16
C ALA A 65 2.76 -13.31 -16.47
N ILE A 66 2.47 -12.00 -16.38
CA ILE A 66 2.23 -11.12 -17.52
C ILE A 66 3.45 -11.10 -18.45
N LEU A 67 4.66 -10.93 -17.92
CA LEU A 67 5.89 -10.88 -18.71
C LEU A 67 6.24 -12.21 -19.42
N LYS A 68 5.66 -13.33 -18.98
CA LYS A 68 5.77 -14.64 -19.63
C LYS A 68 4.64 -14.92 -20.62
N ASP A 69 3.67 -14.02 -20.75
CA ASP A 69 2.51 -14.21 -21.62
C ASP A 69 2.93 -14.17 -23.09
N LYS A 70 2.62 -15.23 -23.84
CA LYS A 70 2.94 -15.34 -25.27
C LYS A 70 2.34 -14.20 -26.10
N THR A 71 1.13 -13.72 -25.75
CA THR A 71 0.50 -12.63 -26.51
C THR A 71 1.19 -11.31 -26.27
N LEU A 72 1.73 -11.08 -25.07
CA LEU A 72 2.52 -9.90 -24.76
C LEU A 72 3.88 -9.96 -25.46
N LEU A 73 4.51 -11.12 -25.50
CA LEU A 73 5.82 -11.32 -26.14
C LEU A 73 5.78 -11.09 -27.65
N SER A 74 4.65 -11.34 -28.31
CA SER A 74 4.47 -11.13 -29.76
C SER A 74 4.15 -9.67 -30.14
N GLU A 75 3.87 -8.80 -29.18
CA GLU A 75 3.48 -7.41 -29.43
C GLU A 75 4.63 -6.45 -29.14
N HIS A 76 4.89 -5.50 -30.04
CA HIS A 76 6.07 -4.64 -30.03
C HIS A 76 5.76 -3.15 -30.23
N THR A 77 4.49 -2.75 -30.10
CA THR A 77 4.17 -1.32 -30.13
C THR A 77 4.87 -0.55 -29.00
N PRO A 78 5.22 0.73 -29.21
CA PRO A 78 5.92 1.52 -28.20
C PRO A 78 5.22 1.58 -26.84
N GLU A 79 3.88 1.61 -26.81
CA GLU A 79 3.10 1.63 -25.57
C GLU A 79 3.21 0.31 -24.81
N VAL A 80 3.16 -0.82 -25.52
CA VAL A 80 3.28 -2.16 -24.93
C VAL A 80 4.71 -2.42 -24.45
N GLU A 81 5.73 -1.99 -25.18
CA GLU A 81 7.13 -2.05 -24.73
C GLU A 81 7.36 -1.18 -23.49
N ASN A 82 6.78 0.02 -23.43
CA ASN A 82 6.83 0.87 -22.24
C ASN A 82 6.17 0.18 -21.03
N PHE A 83 5.03 -0.48 -21.24
CA PHE A 83 4.36 -1.27 -20.19
C PHE A 83 5.25 -2.42 -19.69
N LYS A 84 5.85 -3.22 -20.59
CA LYS A 84 6.81 -4.28 -20.24
C LYS A 84 7.97 -3.75 -19.41
N ASN A 85 8.59 -2.66 -19.85
CA ASN A 85 9.75 -2.06 -19.19
C ASN A 85 9.40 -1.57 -17.77
N LYS A 86 8.20 -1.02 -17.58
CA LYS A 86 7.73 -0.63 -16.25
C LYS A 86 7.53 -1.83 -15.31
N LEU A 87 6.97 -2.94 -15.81
CA LEU A 87 6.85 -4.19 -15.04
C LEU A 87 8.21 -4.80 -14.70
N ILE A 88 9.16 -4.78 -15.63
CA ILE A 88 10.54 -5.24 -15.40
C ILE A 88 11.19 -4.39 -14.30
N LYS A 89 11.09 -3.06 -14.41
CA LYS A 89 11.63 -2.14 -13.40
C LYS A 89 11.01 -2.36 -12.02
N PHE A 90 9.72 -2.63 -11.96
CA PHE A 90 9.04 -3.01 -10.72
C PHE A 90 9.66 -4.28 -10.13
N LEU A 91 9.81 -5.35 -10.92
CA LEU A 91 10.40 -6.61 -10.46
C LEU A 91 11.86 -6.48 -10.05
N GLU A 92 12.66 -5.72 -10.79
CA GLU A 92 14.05 -5.44 -10.42
C GLU A 92 14.13 -4.76 -9.06
N ASN A 93 13.25 -3.81 -8.78
CA ASN A 93 13.23 -3.16 -7.46
C ASN A 93 12.74 -4.13 -6.37
N TYR A 94 11.72 -4.93 -6.65
CA TYR A 94 11.21 -5.98 -5.75
C TYR A 94 12.29 -7.01 -5.39
N GLU A 95 13.05 -7.50 -6.36
CA GLU A 95 14.04 -8.55 -6.14
C GLU A 95 15.32 -8.04 -5.47
N ASN A 96 15.66 -6.75 -5.67
CA ASN A 96 16.83 -6.12 -5.07
C ASN A 96 16.56 -5.49 -3.70
N GLN A 97 15.36 -5.65 -3.15
CA GLN A 97 14.99 -5.04 -1.89
C GLN A 97 15.73 -5.67 -0.70
N LYS A 98 16.15 -4.82 0.23
CA LYS A 98 16.85 -5.21 1.47
C LYS A 98 16.03 -4.92 2.72
N SER A 99 14.91 -4.19 2.62
CA SER A 99 14.05 -3.86 3.76
C SER A 99 12.59 -3.68 3.36
N LEU A 100 11.68 -3.94 4.32
CA LEU A 100 10.23 -3.73 4.18
C LEU A 100 9.86 -2.29 3.79
N SER A 101 10.67 -1.28 4.13
CA SER A 101 10.42 0.12 3.73
C SER A 101 10.56 0.36 2.22
N GLN A 102 11.24 -0.53 1.48
CA GLN A 102 11.36 -0.44 0.03
C GLN A 102 10.12 -1.00 -0.68
N ASN A 103 9.35 -1.89 -0.02
CA ASN A 103 8.12 -2.50 -0.56
C ASN A 103 7.11 -1.45 -1.06
N MET A 104 6.99 -0.30 -0.38
CA MET A 104 5.95 0.68 -0.69
C MET A 104 6.25 1.55 -1.90
N ASN A 105 7.51 1.97 -2.09
CA ASN A 105 7.94 2.62 -3.34
C ASN A 105 7.81 1.65 -4.53
N ILE A 106 8.01 0.36 -4.27
CA ILE A 106 7.87 -0.71 -5.26
C ILE A 106 6.39 -0.89 -5.63
N MET A 107 5.48 -0.92 -4.66
CA MET A 107 4.03 -0.93 -4.89
C MET A 107 3.55 0.31 -5.66
N GLU A 108 4.12 1.50 -5.41
CA GLU A 108 3.81 2.71 -6.18
C GLU A 108 4.16 2.55 -7.66
N ILE A 109 5.35 2.02 -7.97
CA ILE A 109 5.75 1.80 -9.36
C ILE A 109 4.76 0.87 -10.05
N PHE A 110 4.32 -0.18 -9.36
CA PHE A 110 3.31 -1.09 -9.89
C PHE A 110 1.97 -0.40 -10.11
N ALA A 111 1.42 0.26 -9.09
CA ALA A 111 0.14 0.98 -9.18
C ALA A 111 0.15 2.03 -10.30
N ASN A 112 1.21 2.84 -10.41
CA ASN A 112 1.36 3.82 -11.50
C ASN A 112 1.47 3.17 -12.89
N THR A 113 1.94 1.92 -12.95
CA THR A 113 2.05 1.16 -14.19
C THR A 113 0.70 0.62 -14.64
N THR A 114 -0.16 0.19 -13.71
CA THR A 114 -1.40 -0.53 -14.02
C THR A 114 -2.64 0.36 -13.95
N GLU A 115 -2.72 1.25 -12.96
CA GLU A 115 -3.89 2.06 -12.66
C GLU A 115 -4.17 3.12 -13.75
N TYR A 116 -3.12 3.60 -14.41
CA TYR A 116 -3.22 4.51 -15.56
C TYR A 116 -4.23 3.99 -16.60
N TYR A 117 -4.14 2.70 -16.94
CA TYR A 117 -4.97 2.09 -17.97
C TYR A 117 -6.44 1.96 -17.53
N TYR A 118 -6.69 1.71 -16.24
CA TYR A 118 -8.05 1.62 -15.70
C TYR A 118 -8.73 2.98 -15.52
N LYS A 119 -7.95 4.05 -15.34
CA LYS A 119 -8.47 5.42 -15.16
C LYS A 119 -8.66 6.17 -16.48
N LEU A 120 -8.16 5.63 -17.59
CA LEU A 120 -8.31 6.26 -18.89
C LEU A 120 -9.80 6.19 -19.32
N PRO A 121 -10.44 7.31 -19.72
CA PRO A 121 -11.79 7.29 -20.27
C PRO A 121 -11.88 6.38 -21.50
N GLU A 122 -12.99 5.65 -21.67
CA GLU A 122 -13.15 4.64 -22.74
C GLU A 122 -12.94 5.24 -24.15
N GLU A 123 -13.34 6.49 -24.35
CA GLU A 123 -13.15 7.24 -25.59
C GLU A 123 -11.67 7.44 -25.97
N ASN A 124 -10.77 7.37 -24.98
CA ASN A 124 -9.32 7.54 -25.16
C ASN A 124 -8.59 6.20 -25.27
N HIS A 125 -9.30 5.06 -25.24
CA HIS A 125 -8.66 3.75 -25.32
C HIS A 125 -8.17 3.45 -26.74
N THR A 126 -6.84 3.38 -26.89
CA THR A 126 -6.18 2.86 -28.08
C THR A 126 -6.31 1.34 -28.17
N MET A 127 -5.89 0.73 -29.30
CA MET A 127 -5.87 -0.73 -29.42
C MET A 127 -4.90 -1.35 -28.40
N GLU A 128 -3.78 -0.68 -28.16
CA GLU A 128 -2.74 -1.01 -27.20
C GLU A 128 -3.25 -0.93 -25.77
N THR A 129 -3.95 0.16 -25.40
CA THR A 129 -4.56 0.28 -24.08
C THR A 129 -5.57 -0.85 -23.82
N ARG A 130 -6.43 -1.17 -24.80
CA ARG A 130 -7.40 -2.28 -24.67
C ARG A 130 -6.70 -3.62 -24.56
N PHE A 131 -5.60 -3.82 -25.26
CA PHE A 131 -4.78 -5.02 -25.17
C PHE A 131 -4.18 -5.17 -23.76
N ILE A 132 -3.59 -4.10 -23.21
CA ILE A 132 -3.02 -4.10 -21.86
C ILE A 132 -4.11 -4.34 -20.80
N LEU A 133 -5.27 -3.69 -20.92
CA LEU A 133 -6.41 -3.93 -20.03
C LEU A 133 -6.88 -5.39 -20.06
N LYS A 134 -6.95 -6.00 -21.25
CA LYS A 134 -7.28 -7.43 -21.38
C LYS A 134 -6.25 -8.32 -20.70
N LEU A 135 -4.96 -8.01 -20.80
CA LEU A 135 -3.91 -8.73 -20.07
C LEU A 135 -4.06 -8.57 -18.55
N LEU A 136 -4.21 -7.35 -18.06
CA LEU A 136 -4.38 -7.09 -16.62
C LEU A 136 -5.61 -7.82 -16.05
N ASN A 137 -6.72 -7.82 -16.79
CA ASN A 137 -7.93 -8.56 -16.42
C ASN A 137 -7.73 -10.07 -16.49
N LYS A 138 -7.01 -10.60 -17.49
CA LYS A 138 -6.69 -12.03 -17.61
C LYS A 138 -5.93 -12.56 -16.39
N TYR A 139 -5.06 -11.75 -15.80
CA TYR A 139 -4.30 -12.10 -14.60
C TYR A 139 -4.96 -11.62 -13.30
N ASN A 140 -6.23 -11.23 -13.33
CA ASN A 140 -7.04 -10.85 -12.16
C ASN A 140 -6.49 -9.68 -11.32
N TYR A 141 -5.83 -8.70 -11.96
CA TYR A 141 -5.32 -7.53 -11.24
C TYR A 141 -6.38 -6.82 -10.39
N LYS A 142 -7.59 -6.62 -10.93
CA LYS A 142 -8.69 -5.94 -10.23
C LYS A 142 -9.22 -6.72 -9.02
N GLU A 143 -9.06 -8.04 -8.99
CA GLU A 143 -9.46 -8.82 -7.82
C GLU A 143 -8.45 -8.64 -6.67
N ILE A 144 -7.16 -8.51 -6.97
CA ILE A 144 -6.16 -8.17 -5.92
C ILE A 144 -6.47 -6.80 -5.30
N GLU A 145 -6.83 -5.78 -6.10
CA GLU A 145 -7.20 -4.47 -5.54
C GLU A 145 -8.41 -4.56 -4.59
N LYS A 146 -9.39 -5.42 -4.90
CA LYS A 146 -10.55 -5.64 -4.01
C LYS A 146 -10.15 -6.36 -2.74
N ASP A 147 -9.26 -7.35 -2.84
CA ASP A 147 -8.75 -8.09 -1.69
C ASP A 147 -8.02 -7.14 -0.73
N ILE A 148 -7.25 -6.15 -1.23
CA ILE A 148 -6.57 -5.14 -0.39
C ILE A 148 -7.57 -4.40 0.49
N ALA A 149 -8.63 -3.87 -0.13
CA ALA A 149 -9.63 -3.09 0.58
C ALA A 149 -10.32 -3.94 1.66
N LYS A 150 -10.58 -5.22 1.35
CA LYS A 150 -11.20 -6.18 2.27
C LYS A 150 -10.27 -6.54 3.44
N ASP A 151 -8.99 -6.79 3.17
CA ASP A 151 -8.03 -7.16 4.22
C ASP A 151 -7.64 -5.97 5.11
N PHE A 152 -7.85 -4.74 4.61
CA PHE A 152 -7.64 -3.53 5.39
C PHE A 152 -8.76 -3.23 6.39
N GLU A 153 -10.00 -3.67 6.14
CA GLU A 153 -11.12 -3.41 7.04
C GLU A 153 -10.88 -3.99 8.45
N PRO A 154 -10.45 -5.25 8.63
CA PRO A 154 -10.06 -5.77 9.95
C PRO A 154 -8.90 -5.03 10.59
N PHE A 155 -7.98 -4.46 9.80
CA PHE A 155 -6.89 -3.65 10.32
C PHE A 155 -7.43 -2.38 11.00
N ILE A 156 -8.42 -1.73 10.38
CA ILE A 156 -9.07 -0.52 10.87
C ILE A 156 -9.88 -0.79 12.13
N GLU A 157 -10.70 -1.83 12.14
CA GLU A 157 -11.55 -2.16 13.29
C GLU A 157 -10.70 -2.39 14.56
N ASN A 158 -9.58 -3.09 14.40
CA ASN A 158 -8.66 -3.34 15.51
C ASN A 158 -7.87 -2.09 15.91
N PHE A 159 -7.53 -1.21 14.97
CA PHE A 159 -6.96 0.09 15.30
C PHE A 159 -7.93 0.95 16.13
N GLU A 160 -9.18 1.08 15.68
CA GLU A 160 -10.24 1.84 16.38
C GLU A 160 -10.44 1.29 17.80
N LYS A 161 -10.53 -0.04 17.93
CA LYS A 161 -10.63 -0.71 19.24
C LYS A 161 -9.45 -0.40 20.16
N LEU A 162 -8.21 -0.49 19.66
CA LEU A 162 -7.03 -0.17 20.45
C LEU A 162 -6.96 1.32 20.80
N PHE A 163 -7.37 2.20 19.90
CA PHE A 163 -7.45 3.62 20.16
C PHE A 163 -8.41 3.92 21.32
N GLU A 164 -9.61 3.33 21.28
CA GLU A 164 -10.65 3.50 22.31
C GLU A 164 -10.26 2.89 23.66
N GLU A 165 -9.57 1.74 23.67
CA GLU A 165 -9.06 1.12 24.89
C GLU A 165 -8.13 2.06 25.69
N TYR A 166 -7.45 2.96 24.99
CA TYR A 166 -6.48 3.87 25.55
C TYR A 166 -6.94 5.33 25.63
N GLU A 167 -8.22 5.62 25.38
CA GLU A 167 -8.78 6.97 25.27
C GLU A 167 -8.34 7.94 26.38
N GLY A 168 -8.29 7.44 27.64
CA GLY A 168 -7.87 8.24 28.80
C GLY A 168 -6.39 8.68 28.81
N ASN A 169 -5.59 8.25 27.84
CA ASN A 169 -4.16 8.58 27.71
C ASN A 169 -3.87 9.54 26.54
N TRP A 170 -4.89 9.93 25.78
CA TRP A 170 -4.75 10.78 24.61
C TRP A 170 -4.87 12.25 24.96
N ASP A 171 -4.07 13.08 24.29
CA ASP A 171 -4.27 14.52 24.35
C ASP A 171 -5.44 14.94 23.45
N ARG A 172 -5.81 16.22 23.54
CA ARG A 172 -6.91 16.76 22.74
C ARG A 172 -6.65 16.67 21.23
N THR A 173 -5.39 16.76 20.80
CA THR A 173 -5.02 16.74 19.38
C THR A 173 -5.29 15.37 18.77
N LEU A 174 -4.88 14.30 19.46
CA LEU A 174 -5.13 12.92 19.04
C LEU A 174 -6.63 12.59 19.07
N MET A 175 -7.36 13.08 20.07
CA MET A 175 -8.81 12.92 20.13
C MET A 175 -9.52 13.63 18.97
N ASP A 176 -9.13 14.88 18.68
CA ASP A 176 -9.69 15.65 17.56
C ASP A 176 -9.37 14.99 16.19
N TRP A 177 -8.20 14.35 16.06
CA TRP A 177 -7.86 13.55 14.88
C TRP A 177 -8.75 12.30 14.78
N TYR A 178 -8.96 11.57 15.87
CA TYR A 178 -9.76 10.34 15.86
C TYR A 178 -11.23 10.61 15.51
N GLU A 179 -11.81 11.69 16.03
CA GLU A 179 -13.17 12.11 15.65
C GLU A 179 -13.29 12.37 14.15
N LYS A 180 -12.29 12.98 13.52
CA LYS A 180 -12.26 13.15 12.06
C LYS A 180 -12.10 11.82 11.34
N PHE A 181 -11.17 10.98 11.80
CA PHE A 181 -10.89 9.66 11.23
C PHE A 181 -12.15 8.80 11.12
N LYS A 182 -12.98 8.74 12.18
CA LYS A 182 -14.23 7.98 12.20
C LYS A 182 -15.24 8.41 11.13
N THR A 183 -15.19 9.66 10.67
CA THR A 183 -16.10 10.16 9.62
C THR A 183 -15.70 9.72 8.21
N LEU A 184 -14.48 9.21 8.04
CA LEU A 184 -13.95 8.78 6.75
C LEU A 184 -14.56 7.43 6.37
N LYS A 185 -15.10 7.37 5.15
CA LYS A 185 -15.74 6.16 4.62
C LYS A 185 -14.90 5.45 3.56
N GLU A 186 -14.13 6.22 2.79
CA GLU A 186 -13.32 5.66 1.71
C GLU A 186 -11.98 5.16 2.25
N PHE A 187 -11.56 3.99 1.76
CA PHE A 187 -10.30 3.34 2.12
C PHE A 187 -9.12 4.29 1.95
N GLU A 188 -9.09 5.04 0.84
CA GLU A 188 -8.01 5.96 0.52
C GLU A 188 -7.91 7.08 1.55
N HIS A 189 -9.04 7.67 1.96
CA HIS A 189 -9.01 8.72 2.97
C HIS A 189 -8.60 8.18 4.34
N LYS A 190 -9.05 6.96 4.71
CA LYS A 190 -8.59 6.32 5.96
C LYS A 190 -7.08 6.09 5.93
N LEU A 191 -6.54 5.61 4.80
CA LEU A 191 -5.11 5.40 4.61
C LEU A 191 -4.32 6.72 4.70
N GLU A 192 -4.80 7.78 4.07
CA GLU A 192 -4.20 9.12 4.16
C GLU A 192 -4.16 9.63 5.61
N ALA A 193 -5.24 9.44 6.35
CA ALA A 193 -5.34 9.88 7.75
C ALA A 193 -4.32 9.17 8.67
N PHE A 194 -3.88 7.96 8.35
CA PHE A 194 -2.80 7.33 9.11
C PHE A 194 -1.45 8.04 8.95
N SER A 195 -1.21 8.71 7.81
CA SER A 195 -0.04 9.59 7.64
C SER A 195 -0.08 10.70 8.68
N GLU A 196 -1.22 11.37 8.83
CA GLU A 196 -1.42 12.41 9.84
C GLU A 196 -1.25 11.86 11.25
N PHE A 197 -1.83 10.68 11.54
CA PHE A 197 -1.66 10.01 12.83
C PHE A 197 -0.19 9.85 13.19
N MET A 198 0.64 9.38 12.27
CA MET A 198 2.07 9.16 12.51
C MET A 198 2.88 10.45 12.74
N GLU A 199 2.35 11.62 12.39
CA GLU A 199 2.96 12.91 12.75
C GLU A 199 2.57 13.36 14.17
N LEU A 200 1.45 12.85 14.69
CA LEU A 200 0.88 13.24 15.98
C LEU A 200 1.39 12.38 17.16
N VAL A 201 1.85 11.15 16.91
CA VAL A 201 2.42 10.22 17.90
C VAL A 201 3.93 10.06 17.76
#